data_AF-A0A804QAA1-F1
#
_entry.id   AF-A0A804QAA1-F1
#
_cell.length_a   1.000
_cell.length_b   1.000
_cell.length_c   1.000
_cell.angle_alpha   90.00
_cell.angle_beta   90.00
_cell.angle_gamma   90.00
#
_symmetry.space_group_name_H-M   'P 1'
#
loop_
_entity.id
_entity.type
_entity.pdbx_description
1 polymer ?
#
loop_
_entity_poly.entity_id
_entity_poly.type
_entity_poly.pdbx_seq_one_letter_code
_entity_poly.pdbx_strand_id
1 'polypeptide(L)'
;MDTAANSNASALKYGAGQLNPVSAHDPGLVYDASESDYVAMLCAQGYNATQLALVTGSNATAACSNGSTPGSPGDLNYPTMAVPVEPGKNFTAVFPRTVTNVGAATAVYDVRVLLRRPVSSRFRFRRPG
;
A
#
# COMPACT_ATOMS: atom_id res chain seq x y z
N MET A 1 -12.37 -9.69 22.19
CA MET A 1 -11.91 -8.32 22.52
C MET A 1 -12.68 -7.35 21.65
N ASP A 2 -13.83 -6.91 22.13
CA ASP A 2 -14.55 -5.75 21.65
C ASP A 2 -14.97 -4.99 22.91
N THR A 3 -14.27 -3.91 23.22
CA THR A 3 -14.60 -3.08 24.39
C THR A 3 -15.46 -1.92 23.90
N ALA A 4 -16.44 -1.52 24.72
CA ALA A 4 -17.35 -0.40 24.44
C ALA A 4 -16.64 0.96 24.15
N ALA A 5 -15.31 1.04 24.28
CA ALA A 5 -14.47 2.12 23.79
C ALA A 5 -14.29 2.13 22.24
N ASN A 6 -14.95 1.22 21.52
CA ASN A 6 -14.91 1.07 20.05
C ASN A 6 -15.97 1.88 19.28
N SER A 7 -16.51 2.96 19.86
CA SER A 7 -17.45 3.84 19.12
C SER A 7 -16.83 4.47 17.86
N ASN A 8 -15.50 4.56 17.81
CA ASN A 8 -14.75 4.99 16.63
C ASN A 8 -13.92 3.82 16.10
N ALA A 9 -14.56 3.00 15.27
CA ALA A 9 -13.92 1.96 14.48
C ALA A 9 -13.00 2.64 13.44
N SER A 10 -11.69 2.59 13.65
CA SER A 10 -10.69 3.25 12.80
C SER A 10 -9.72 2.23 12.25
N ALA A 11 -9.40 2.34 10.95
CA ALA A 11 -8.40 1.50 10.29
C ALA A 11 -7.02 1.59 10.97
N LEU A 12 -6.74 2.67 11.71
CA LEU A 12 -5.52 2.81 12.50
C LEU A 12 -5.46 1.89 13.73
N LYS A 13 -6.60 1.31 14.17
CA LYS A 13 -6.67 0.40 15.32
C LYS A 13 -6.53 -1.06 14.93
N TYR A 14 -7.18 -1.48 13.85
CA TYR A 14 -7.31 -2.91 13.48
C TYR A 14 -7.04 -3.19 11.99
N GLY A 15 -6.49 -2.22 11.24
CA GLY A 15 -6.19 -2.39 9.82
C GLY A 15 -7.45 -2.65 8.98
N ALA A 16 -7.40 -3.70 8.16
CA ALA A 16 -8.51 -4.12 7.30
C ALA A 16 -9.69 -4.74 8.07
N GLY A 17 -9.49 -5.14 9.34
CA GLY A 17 -10.51 -5.79 10.15
C GLY A 17 -10.05 -7.14 10.71
N GLN A 18 -11.00 -7.90 11.26
CA GLN A 18 -10.74 -9.22 11.81
C GLN A 18 -10.44 -10.24 10.69
N LEU A 19 -9.42 -11.07 10.90
CA LEU A 19 -9.05 -12.14 9.98
C LEU A 19 -10.23 -13.07 9.68
N ASN A 20 -10.44 -13.37 8.40
CA ASN A 20 -11.33 -14.44 7.94
C ASN A 20 -10.49 -15.52 7.22
N PRO A 21 -10.12 -16.62 7.89
CA PRO A 21 -9.25 -17.63 7.31
C PRO A 21 -9.86 -18.32 6.07
N VAL A 22 -11.18 -18.51 6.05
CA VAL A 22 -11.87 -19.20 4.95
C VAL A 22 -11.76 -18.39 3.66
N SER A 23 -11.98 -17.08 3.72
CA SER A 23 -11.85 -16.20 2.56
C SER A 23 -10.40 -15.87 2.20
N ALA A 24 -9.46 -15.93 3.15
CA ALA A 24 -8.04 -15.67 2.87
C ALA A 24 -7.38 -16.76 2.02
N HIS A 25 -7.93 -17.97 2.00
CA HIS A 25 -7.45 -19.07 1.17
C HIS A 25 -7.62 -18.82 -0.33
N ASP A 26 -8.68 -18.10 -0.73
CA ASP A 26 -8.96 -17.77 -2.13
C ASP A 26 -9.40 -16.29 -2.26
N PRO A 27 -8.43 -15.35 -2.29
CA PRO A 27 -8.73 -13.92 -2.26
C PRO A 27 -9.17 -13.36 -3.61
N GLY A 28 -9.05 -14.13 -4.71
CA GLY A 28 -9.26 -13.67 -6.09
C GLY A 28 -8.16 -12.75 -6.61
N LEU A 29 -7.87 -11.64 -5.90
CA LEU A 29 -6.81 -10.69 -6.22
C LEU A 29 -5.82 -10.53 -5.06
N VAL A 30 -4.54 -10.33 -5.37
CA VAL A 30 -3.48 -10.03 -4.40
C VAL A 30 -2.67 -8.81 -4.80
N TYR A 31 -2.07 -8.14 -3.82
CA TYR A 31 -1.11 -7.05 -4.01
C TYR A 31 0.29 -7.60 -3.76
N ASP A 32 0.94 -8.10 -4.81
CA ASP A 32 2.29 -8.67 -4.70
C ASP A 32 3.33 -7.57 -4.51
N ALA A 33 4.32 -7.84 -3.66
CA ALA A 33 5.50 -7.00 -3.47
C ALA A 33 6.71 -7.89 -3.20
N SER A 34 7.82 -7.54 -3.83
CA SER A 34 9.12 -8.18 -3.69
C SER A 34 10.04 -7.39 -2.75
N GLU A 35 11.15 -7.98 -2.34
CA GLU A 35 12.15 -7.31 -1.50
C GLU A 35 12.59 -5.95 -2.11
N SER A 36 12.76 -5.86 -3.43
CA SER A 36 13.17 -4.62 -4.09
C SER A 36 12.14 -3.50 -3.95
N ASP A 37 10.84 -3.83 -3.86
CA ASP A 37 9.78 -2.85 -3.65
C ASP A 37 9.85 -2.25 -2.24
N TYR A 38 10.20 -3.08 -1.24
CA TYR A 38 10.44 -2.61 0.12
C TYR A 38 11.72 -1.79 0.23
N VAL A 39 12.80 -2.20 -0.45
CA VAL A 39 14.04 -1.43 -0.49
C VAL A 39 13.82 -0.07 -1.15
N ALA A 40 13.08 -0.01 -2.27
CA ALA A 40 12.71 1.25 -2.92
C ALA A 40 11.87 2.15 -2.01
N MET A 41 10.92 1.58 -1.27
CA MET A 41 10.12 2.30 -0.28
C MET A 41 10.99 2.87 0.85
N LEU A 42 11.97 2.11 1.37
CA LEU A 42 12.92 2.58 2.38
C LEU A 42 13.85 3.68 1.84
N CYS A 43 14.35 3.54 0.61
CA CYS A 43 15.11 4.60 -0.06
C CYS A 43 14.29 5.90 -0.15
N ALA A 44 13.00 5.80 -0.53
CA ALA A 44 12.08 6.93 -0.63
C ALA A 44 11.75 7.58 0.73
N GLN A 45 11.90 6.84 1.83
CA GLN A 45 11.81 7.38 3.20
C GLN A 45 13.09 8.09 3.66
N GLY A 46 14.18 8.02 2.89
CA GLY A 46 15.44 8.67 3.20
C GLY A 46 16.48 7.77 3.88
N TYR A 47 16.30 6.44 3.85
CA TYR A 47 17.32 5.52 4.36
C TYR A 47 18.59 5.60 3.51
N ASN A 48 19.73 5.82 4.15
CA ASN A 48 21.03 5.73 3.50
C ASN A 48 21.53 4.28 3.43
N ALA A 49 22.61 4.06 2.67
CA ALA A 49 23.16 2.73 2.46
C ALA A 49 23.56 2.00 3.75
N THR A 50 24.09 2.70 4.74
CA THR A 50 24.48 2.10 6.04
C THR A 50 23.24 1.65 6.81
N GLN A 51 22.18 2.47 6.83
CA GLN A 51 20.92 2.12 7.48
C GLN A 51 20.23 0.94 6.78
N LEU A 52 20.21 0.94 5.44
CA LEU A 52 19.67 -0.18 4.67
C LEU A 52 20.44 -1.47 4.86
N ALA A 53 21.77 -1.42 5.00
CA ALA A 53 22.56 -2.61 5.26
C ALA A 53 22.22 -3.26 6.60
N LEU A 54 21.85 -2.46 7.61
CA LEU A 54 21.37 -2.97 8.90
C LEU A 54 20.00 -3.67 8.79
N VAL A 55 19.14 -3.21 7.89
CA VAL A 55 17.79 -3.76 7.70
C VAL A 55 17.78 -4.98 6.78
N THR A 56 18.53 -4.91 5.67
CA THR A 56 18.55 -5.94 4.62
C THR A 56 19.60 -7.02 4.84
N GLY A 57 20.58 -6.78 5.73
CA GLY A 57 21.72 -7.70 5.94
C GLY A 57 22.69 -7.78 4.77
N SER A 58 22.50 -6.97 3.71
CA SER A 58 23.35 -6.91 2.54
C SER A 58 23.91 -5.50 2.34
N ASN A 59 25.04 -5.35 1.66
CA ASN A 59 25.56 -4.03 1.33
C ASN A 59 24.73 -3.42 0.20
N ALA A 60 23.55 -2.92 0.54
CA ALA A 60 22.58 -2.29 -0.35
C ALA A 60 23.02 -0.91 -0.86
N THR A 61 24.32 -0.58 -0.82
CA THR A 61 24.86 0.68 -1.36
C THR A 61 24.39 0.91 -2.79
N ALA A 62 24.34 -0.12 -3.63
CA ALA A 62 23.84 -0.01 -5.00
C ALA A 62 22.31 0.24 -5.11
N ALA A 63 21.53 -0.14 -4.09
CA ALA A 63 20.07 -0.18 -4.19
C ALA A 63 19.41 1.21 -4.21
N CYS A 64 19.93 2.18 -3.44
CA CYS A 64 19.48 3.58 -3.54
C CYS A 64 20.37 4.45 -4.45
N SER A 65 21.52 3.94 -4.92
CA SER A 65 22.49 4.71 -5.71
C SER A 65 22.03 5.00 -7.14
N ASN A 66 21.04 4.26 -7.62
CA ASN A 66 20.28 4.67 -8.78
C ASN A 66 19.32 5.78 -8.33
N GLY A 67 19.73 7.04 -8.43
CA GLY A 67 18.90 8.25 -8.23
C GLY A 67 17.72 8.33 -9.23
N SER A 68 17.00 7.22 -9.42
CA SER A 68 16.34 6.83 -10.65
C SER A 68 14.90 6.37 -10.45
N THR A 69 14.36 6.44 -9.24
CA THR A 69 12.91 6.48 -9.09
C THR A 69 12.55 7.59 -8.12
N PRO A 70 12.13 8.77 -8.63
CA PRO A 70 11.33 9.72 -7.86
C PRO A 70 10.08 8.96 -7.42
N GLY A 71 10.16 8.34 -6.25
CA GLY A 71 9.12 7.51 -5.67
C GLY A 71 8.68 8.09 -4.35
N SER A 72 7.43 7.85 -4.00
CA SER A 72 6.91 8.05 -2.66
C SER A 72 6.97 6.73 -1.89
N PRO A 73 7.16 6.74 -0.56
CA PRO A 73 6.89 5.56 0.25
C PRO A 73 5.48 4.99 0.04
N GLY A 74 4.52 5.84 -0.38
CA GLY A 74 3.16 5.44 -0.71
C GLY A 74 3.02 4.63 -2.01
N ASP A 75 4.07 4.55 -2.84
CA ASP A 75 4.08 3.80 -4.10
C ASP A 75 4.28 2.30 -3.90
N LEU A 76 4.68 1.86 -2.69
CA LEU A 76 4.68 0.44 -2.33
C LEU A 76 3.31 -0.18 -2.65
N ASN A 77 3.33 -1.34 -3.30
CA ASN A 77 2.13 -2.07 -3.68
C ASN A 77 1.43 -2.73 -2.47
N TYR A 78 0.96 -1.90 -1.54
CA TYR A 78 0.40 -2.32 -0.27
C TYR A 78 -1.14 -2.37 -0.34
N PRO A 79 -1.80 -3.35 0.30
CA PRO A 79 -3.26 -3.53 0.21
C PRO A 79 -4.07 -2.43 0.91
N THR A 80 -3.42 -1.46 1.53
CA THR A 80 -4.05 -0.27 2.12
C THR A 80 -3.36 1.01 1.64
N MET A 81 -4.07 2.13 1.79
CA MET A 81 -3.62 3.46 1.37
C MET A 81 -3.73 4.41 2.56
N ALA A 82 -2.63 5.06 2.91
CA ALA A 82 -2.57 6.04 4.00
C ALA A 82 -1.64 7.18 3.60
N VAL A 83 -2.02 8.40 3.96
CA VAL A 83 -1.21 9.61 3.75
C VAL A 83 -1.40 10.53 4.95
N PRO A 84 -0.32 11.03 5.59
CA PRO A 84 -0.44 12.08 6.58
C PRO A 84 -0.87 13.38 5.89
N VAL A 85 -1.86 14.07 6.45
CA VAL A 85 -2.39 15.33 5.90
C VAL A 85 -2.46 16.38 6.98
N GLU A 86 -2.23 17.64 6.61
CA GLU A 86 -2.36 18.76 7.53
C GLU A 86 -3.84 19.15 7.70
N PRO A 87 -4.31 19.35 8.95
CA PRO A 87 -5.68 19.82 9.20
C PRO A 87 -5.98 21.14 8.49
N GLY A 88 -7.11 21.21 7.79
CA GLY A 88 -7.57 22.44 7.12
C GLY A 88 -6.87 22.78 5.81
N LYS A 89 -5.92 21.96 5.35
CA LYS A 89 -5.27 22.13 4.04
C LYS A 89 -5.87 21.19 3.01
N ASN A 90 -6.04 21.68 1.79
CA ASN A 90 -6.34 20.83 0.65
C ASN A 90 -5.12 19.96 0.34
N PHE A 91 -5.36 18.69 0.04
CA PHE A 91 -4.31 17.74 -0.32
C PHE A 91 -4.74 16.93 -1.55
N THR A 92 -3.75 16.37 -2.25
CA THR A 92 -3.96 15.37 -3.31
C THR A 92 -2.94 14.27 -3.08
N ALA A 93 -3.40 13.02 -3.07
CA ALA A 93 -2.55 11.85 -2.93
C ALA A 93 -2.86 10.88 -4.07
N VAL A 94 -1.82 10.27 -4.62
CA VAL A 94 -1.90 9.26 -5.67
C VAL A 94 -1.22 8.01 -5.15
N PHE A 95 -1.89 6.86 -5.28
CA PHE A 95 -1.40 5.57 -4.83
C PHE A 95 -1.40 4.60 -6.02
N PRO A 96 -0.26 4.41 -6.71
CA PRO A 96 -0.16 3.39 -7.75
C PRO A 96 -0.25 2.01 -7.11
N ARG A 97 -1.06 1.12 -7.70
CA ARG A 97 -1.20 -0.27 -7.25
C ARG A 97 -1.28 -1.21 -8.45
N THR A 98 -0.71 -2.39 -8.27
CA THR A 98 -0.81 -3.52 -9.20
C THR A 98 -1.50 -4.65 -8.47
N VAL A 99 -2.53 -5.23 -9.08
CA VAL A 99 -3.22 -6.39 -8.53
C VAL A 99 -3.01 -7.58 -9.45
N THR A 100 -2.69 -8.73 -8.86
CA THR A 100 -2.50 -10.00 -9.56
C THR A 100 -3.74 -10.86 -9.34
N ASN A 101 -4.29 -11.42 -10.42
CA ASN A 101 -5.39 -12.38 -10.33
C ASN A 101 -4.84 -13.77 -9.97
N VAL A 102 -5.25 -14.28 -8.82
CA VAL A 102 -4.91 -15.61 -8.28
C VAL A 102 -6.12 -16.53 -8.20
N GLY A 103 -7.31 -16.04 -8.58
CA GLY A 103 -8.54 -16.82 -8.66
C GLY A 103 -8.77 -17.42 -10.04
N ALA A 104 -10.01 -17.38 -10.52
CA ALA A 104 -10.38 -17.93 -11.83
C ALA A 104 -9.60 -17.29 -12.99
N ALA A 105 -9.23 -18.10 -13.99
CA ALA A 105 -8.41 -17.68 -15.13
C ALA A 105 -9.02 -16.51 -15.94
N THR A 106 -10.35 -16.38 -15.95
CA THR A 106 -11.06 -15.27 -16.58
C THR A 106 -12.04 -14.69 -15.56
N ALA A 107 -11.82 -13.43 -15.19
CA ALA A 107 -12.65 -12.70 -14.24
C ALA A 107 -12.69 -11.21 -14.61
N VAL A 108 -13.81 -10.56 -14.30
CA VAL A 108 -13.99 -9.12 -14.39
C VAL A 108 -14.27 -8.60 -12.99
N TYR A 109 -13.57 -7.54 -12.58
CA TYR A 109 -13.70 -6.94 -11.25
C TYR A 109 -14.17 -5.49 -11.39
N ASP A 110 -15.24 -5.14 -10.68
CA ASP A 110 -15.75 -3.78 -10.58
C ASP A 110 -15.24 -3.09 -9.31
N VAL A 111 -14.86 -1.82 -9.42
CA VAL A 111 -14.39 -1.03 -8.27
C VAL A 111 -15.54 -0.28 -7.63
N ARG A 112 -15.75 -0.53 -6.33
CA ARG A 112 -16.69 0.21 -5.50
C ARG A 112 -15.94 1.08 -4.51
N VAL A 113 -16.26 2.37 -4.49
CA VAL A 113 -15.65 3.35 -3.58
C VAL A 113 -16.68 3.83 -2.57
N LEU A 114 -16.35 3.73 -1.29
CA LEU A 114 -17.19 4.20 -0.18
C LEU A 114 -16.46 5.33 0.55
N LEU A 115 -17.06 6.52 0.55
CA LEU A 115 -16.50 7.71 1.18
C LEU A 115 -17.29 8.06 2.44
N ARG A 116 -16.61 8.22 3.57
CA ARG A 116 -17.23 8.61 4.85
C ARG A 116 -17.20 10.12 5.10
N ARG A 117 -16.40 10.86 4.34
CA ARG A 117 -16.20 12.32 4.42
C ARG A 117 -16.13 12.89 3.01
N PRO A 118 -16.41 14.19 2.82
CA PRO A 118 -16.28 14.84 1.51
C PRO A 118 -14.82 14.81 1.06
N VAL A 119 -14.51 13.84 0.21
CA VAL A 119 -13.22 13.63 -0.46
C VAL A 119 -13.55 13.29 -1.90
N SER A 120 -12.84 13.86 -2.87
CA SER A 120 -12.94 13.41 -4.25
C SER A 120 -12.00 12.24 -4.47
N SER A 121 -12.50 11.13 -5.00
CA SER A 121 -11.69 9.95 -5.33
C SER A 121 -11.82 9.63 -6.82
N ARG A 122 -10.70 9.29 -7.46
CA ARG A 122 -10.69 8.82 -8.84
C ARG A 122 -9.80 7.59 -8.95
N PHE A 123 -10.34 6.53 -9.52
CA PHE A 123 -9.60 5.34 -9.88
C PHE A 123 -9.32 5.37 -11.38
N ARG A 124 -8.10 5.00 -11.77
CA ARG A 124 -7.71 4.86 -13.17
C ARG A 124 -7.01 3.54 -13.34
N PHE A 125 -7.61 2.65 -14.11
CA PHE A 125 -6.95 1.45 -14.57
C PHE A 125 -5.96 1.79 -15.67
N ARG A 126 -4.76 1.22 -15.59
CA ARG A 126 -3.80 1.19 -16.69
C ARG A 126 -3.60 -0.26 -17.06
N ARG A 127 -3.69 -0.58 -18.36
CA ARG A 127 -3.21 -1.88 -18.84
C ARG A 127 -1.67 -1.87 -18.80
N PRO A 128 -1.02 -3.00 -18.48
CA PRO A 128 0.41 -3.15 -18.76
C PRO A 128 0.63 -2.87 -20.25
N GLY A 129 1.65 -2.07 -20.57
CA GLY A 129 2.07 -1.80 -21.94
C GLY A 129 2.86 -2.95 -22.56
#